data_AF-A0A1G4YW46-F1
#
_entry.id   AF-A0A1G4YW46-F1
#
_cell.length_a   1.000
_cell.length_b   1.000
_cell.length_c   1.000
_cell.angle_alpha   90.00
_cell.angle_beta   90.00
_cell.angle_gamma   90.00
#
_symmetry.space_group_name_H-M   'P 1'
#
loop_
_entity.id
_entity.type
_entity.pdbx_description
1 polymer ?
#
loop_
_entity_poly.entity_id
_entity_poly.type
_entity_poly.pdbx_seq_one_letter_code
_entity_poly.pdbx_strand_id
1 'polypeptide(L)'
;MSSLEMVEFINSQRGNDEAYLQHKHFLAKVPQVLGEDGSAKFSANLPDAYGRDRRGYQFPKREACLMAMSYSYELQAKVFDRMTELEEGRPNTPTIPQSLPEALRLAADLAEQNGKQALLIEQQKPASVSQFHP
;
A
#
# COMPACT_ATOMS: atom_id res chain seq x y z
N MET A 1 0.21 -5.31 3.64
CA MET A 1 0.88 -4.34 4.52
C MET A 1 2.38 -4.58 4.46
N SER A 2 3.18 -3.52 4.47
CA SER A 2 4.65 -3.61 4.45
C SER A 2 5.21 -3.90 5.84
N SER A 3 6.44 -4.42 5.93
CA SER A 3 7.09 -4.67 7.22
C SER A 3 7.37 -3.41 8.03
N LEU A 4 7.52 -2.25 7.37
CA LEU A 4 7.65 -0.96 8.04
C LEU A 4 6.31 -0.52 8.64
N GLU A 5 5.24 -0.54 7.84
CA GLU A 5 3.88 -0.21 8.27
C GLU A 5 3.43 -1.11 9.44
N MET A 6 3.79 -2.40 9.37
CA MET A 6 3.46 -3.35 10.42
C MET A 6 4.15 -3.01 11.75
N VAL A 7 5.43 -2.63 11.71
CA VAL A 7 6.18 -2.27 12.92
C VAL A 7 5.68 -0.95 13.50
N GLU A 8 5.40 0.03 12.65
CA GLU A 8 4.79 1.29 13.05
C GLU A 8 3.42 1.06 13.69
N PHE A 9 2.57 0.25 13.07
CA PHE A 9 1.27 -0.10 13.62
C PHE A 9 1.39 -0.84 14.96
N ILE A 10 2.24 -1.86 15.06
CA ILE A 10 2.48 -2.57 16.33
C ILE A 10 2.92 -1.58 17.41
N ASN A 11 3.90 -0.71 17.12
CA ASN A 11 4.36 0.28 18.09
C ASN A 11 3.27 1.30 18.48
N SER A 12 2.36 1.66 17.57
CA SER A 12 1.21 2.52 17.88
C SER A 12 0.22 1.88 18.86
N GLN A 13 0.21 0.54 18.94
CA GLN A 13 -0.70 -0.22 19.80
C GLN A 13 -0.08 -0.64 21.13
N ARG A 14 1.24 -0.47 21.28
CA ARG A 14 1.98 -0.79 22.51
C ARG A 14 1.76 0.31 23.55
N GLY A 15 1.59 -0.08 24.81
CA GLY A 15 1.52 0.86 25.93
C GLY A 15 2.88 1.47 26.27
N ASN A 16 2.88 2.53 27.10
CA ASN A 16 4.11 3.23 27.51
C ASN A 16 5.13 2.34 28.25
N ASP A 17 4.68 1.22 28.82
CA ASP A 17 5.53 0.26 29.55
C ASP A 17 6.14 -0.82 28.65
N GLU A 18 5.82 -0.84 27.36
CA GLU A 18 6.35 -1.82 26.42
C GLU A 18 7.56 -1.29 25.64
N ALA A 19 8.57 -2.14 25.49
CA ALA A 19 9.74 -1.80 24.68
C ALA A 19 9.36 -1.57 23.21
N TYR A 20 9.93 -0.50 22.63
CA TYR A 20 9.77 -0.16 21.22
C TYR A 20 10.33 -1.27 20.32
N LEU A 21 9.49 -1.79 19.42
CA LEU A 21 9.87 -2.79 18.46
C LEU A 21 10.66 -2.15 17.32
N GLN A 22 11.96 -2.44 17.23
CA GLN A 22 12.77 -1.98 16.10
C GLN A 22 12.52 -2.87 14.87
N HIS A 23 12.52 -2.25 13.68
CA HIS A 23 12.33 -2.96 12.41
C HIS A 23 13.31 -4.12 12.22
N LYS A 24 14.58 -3.97 12.63
CA LYS A 24 15.58 -5.04 12.57
C LYS A 24 15.18 -6.31 13.34
N HIS A 25 14.55 -6.15 14.52
CA HIS A 25 14.12 -7.28 15.36
C HIS A 25 12.90 -7.96 14.74
N PHE A 26 11.99 -7.17 14.17
CA PHE A 26 10.88 -7.71 13.40
C PHE A 26 11.37 -8.52 12.19
N LEU A 27 12.30 -8.00 11.39
CA LEU A 27 12.86 -8.72 10.22
C LEU A 27 13.52 -10.05 10.61
N ALA A 28 14.25 -10.10 11.74
CA ALA A 28 14.87 -11.33 12.22
C ALA A 28 13.83 -12.40 12.64
N LYS A 29 12.64 -11.97 13.06
CA LYS A 29 11.53 -12.84 13.47
C LYS A 29 10.77 -13.43 12.27
N VAL A 30 10.74 -12.73 11.14
CA VAL A 30 10.01 -13.17 9.92
C VAL A 30 10.35 -14.60 9.49
N PRO A 31 11.62 -14.99 9.29
CA PRO A 31 11.95 -16.37 8.91
C PRO A 31 11.65 -17.40 10.01
N GLN A 32 11.63 -16.98 11.29
CA GLN A 32 11.28 -17.88 12.40
C GLN A 32 9.78 -18.21 12.43
N VAL A 33 8.92 -17.26 12.05
CA VAL A 33 7.45 -17.40 12.10
C VAL A 33 6.89 -17.94 10.80
N LEU A 34 7.41 -17.49 9.65
CA LEU A 34 6.91 -17.87 8.32
C LEU A 34 7.73 -18.99 7.66
N GLY A 35 8.86 -19.38 8.25
CA GLY A 35 9.85 -20.26 7.63
C GLY A 35 10.72 -19.53 6.60
N GLU A 36 11.86 -20.11 6.26
CA GLU A 36 12.80 -19.53 5.27
C GLU A 36 12.14 -19.37 3.89
N ASP A 37 11.48 -20.43 3.42
CA ASP A 37 10.75 -20.43 2.13
C ASP A 37 9.58 -19.44 2.09
N GLY A 38 8.87 -19.28 3.22
CA GLY A 38 7.78 -18.33 3.35
C GLY A 38 8.30 -16.90 3.31
N SER A 39 9.37 -16.61 4.04
CA SER A 39 9.97 -15.28 4.10
C SER A 39 10.50 -14.81 2.74
N ALA A 40 11.13 -15.69 1.95
CA ALA A 40 11.69 -15.35 0.65
C ALA A 40 10.61 -14.89 -0.35
N LYS A 41 9.42 -15.52 -0.33
CA LYS A 41 8.29 -15.20 -1.21
C LYS A 41 7.74 -13.79 -1.02
N PHE A 42 7.86 -13.26 0.19
CA PHE A 42 7.32 -11.94 0.54
C PHE A 42 8.41 -10.87 0.64
N SER A 43 9.64 -11.19 0.24
CA SER A 43 10.73 -10.22 0.24
C SER A 43 10.43 -9.07 -0.73
N ALA A 44 10.64 -7.85 -0.27
CA ALA A 44 10.37 -6.65 -1.05
C ALA A 44 11.42 -5.58 -0.75
N ASN A 45 11.72 -4.75 -1.74
CA ASN A 45 12.53 -3.55 -1.55
C ASN A 45 11.60 -2.42 -1.11
N LEU A 46 11.81 -1.91 0.10
CA LEU A 46 11.04 -0.79 0.62
C LEU A 46 11.92 0.47 0.56
N PRO A 47 11.48 1.54 -0.12
CA PRO A 47 12.22 2.79 -0.15
C PRO A 47 12.18 3.44 1.23
N ASP A 48 13.35 3.79 1.74
CA ASP A 48 13.50 4.60 2.95
C ASP A 48 13.12 6.08 2.69
N ALA A 49 13.03 6.90 3.73
CA ALA A 49 12.77 8.35 3.63
C ALA A 49 13.77 9.10 2.70
N TYR A 50 14.93 8.49 2.44
CA TYR A 50 15.97 8.99 1.55
C TYR A 50 15.95 8.35 0.14
N GLY A 51 14.90 7.61 -0.21
CA GLY A 51 14.77 6.93 -1.51
C GLY A 51 15.72 5.75 -1.71
N ARG A 52 16.32 5.23 -0.62
CA ARG A 52 17.22 4.08 -0.66
C ARG A 52 16.45 2.79 -0.46
N ASP A 53 16.65 1.82 -1.34
CA ASP A 53 16.05 0.50 -1.20
C ASP A 53 16.62 -0.22 0.03
N ARG A 54 15.75 -0.54 0.98
CA ARG A 54 16.06 -1.39 2.11
C ARG A 54 15.32 -2.71 1.99
N ARG A 55 16.00 -3.77 2.40
CA ARG A 55 15.38 -5.09 2.48
C ARG A 55 14.24 -5.05 3.50
N GLY A 56 13.04 -5.32 3.01
CA GLY A 56 11.85 -5.49 3.84
C GLY A 56 10.98 -6.62 3.30
N TYR A 57 9.73 -6.61 3.72
CA TYR A 57 8.76 -7.63 3.33
C TYR A 57 7.41 -6.99 3.07
N GLN A 58 6.65 -7.59 2.17
CA GLN A 58 5.27 -7.22 1.91
C GLN A 58 4.35 -8.41 2.17
N PHE A 59 3.58 -8.32 3.25
CA PHE A 59 2.76 -9.43 3.72
C PHE A 59 1.31 -9.33 3.22
N PRO A 60 0.73 -10.45 2.76
CA PRO A 60 -0.72 -10.60 2.67
C PRO A 60 -1.35 -10.61 4.07
N LYS A 61 -2.68 -10.50 4.12
CA LYS A 61 -3.46 -10.44 5.37
C LYS A 61 -3.16 -11.59 6.32
N ARG A 62 -3.10 -12.82 5.80
CA ARG A 62 -2.84 -14.03 6.59
C ARG A 62 -1.46 -13.99 7.27
N GLU A 63 -0.41 -13.67 6.52
CA GLU A 63 0.96 -13.66 7.02
C GLU A 63 1.20 -12.47 7.95
N ALA A 64 0.58 -11.32 7.68
CA ALA A 64 0.58 -10.19 8.61
C ALA A 64 -0.06 -10.58 9.95
N CYS A 65 -1.19 -11.29 9.92
CA CYS A 65 -1.83 -11.80 11.13
C CYS A 65 -0.94 -12.82 11.86
N LEU A 66 -0.32 -13.77 11.16
CA LEU A 66 0.63 -14.72 11.75
C LEU A 66 1.80 -14.02 12.43
N MET A 67 2.33 -12.95 11.83
CA MET A 67 3.37 -12.14 12.46
C MET A 67 2.86 -11.43 13.72
N ALA A 68 1.64 -10.89 13.70
CA ALA A 68 1.02 -10.25 14.87
C ALA A 68 0.80 -11.23 16.04
N MET A 69 0.36 -12.46 15.74
CA MET A 69 0.16 -13.54 16.71
C MET A 69 1.41 -13.84 17.52
N SER A 70 2.59 -13.68 16.91
CA SER A 70 3.86 -13.91 17.59
C SER A 70 4.18 -12.89 18.69
N TYR A 71 3.42 -11.78 18.75
CA TYR A 71 3.54 -10.76 19.79
C TYR A 71 2.36 -10.83 20.78
N SER A 72 1.11 -10.77 20.32
CA SER A 72 -0.07 -10.95 21.17
C SER A 72 -1.36 -11.23 20.37
N TYR A 73 -2.34 -11.87 21.02
CA TYR A 73 -3.66 -12.12 20.43
C TYR A 73 -4.44 -10.82 20.20
N GLU A 74 -4.28 -9.82 21.06
CA GLU A 74 -4.94 -8.52 20.87
C GLU A 74 -4.38 -7.77 19.65
N LEU A 75 -3.05 -7.83 19.43
CA LEU A 75 -2.43 -7.27 18.24
C LEU A 75 -2.89 -7.98 16.97
N GLN A 76 -3.13 -9.30 17.03
CA GLN A 76 -3.67 -10.05 15.91
C GLN A 76 -5.02 -9.51 15.46
N ALA A 77 -5.97 -9.32 16.38
CA ALA A 77 -7.30 -8.79 16.05
C ALA A 77 -7.19 -7.40 15.41
N LYS A 78 -6.41 -6.49 16.02
CA LYS A 78 -6.21 -5.13 15.51
C LYS A 78 -5.55 -5.08 14.13
N VAL A 79 -4.57 -5.95 13.88
CA VAL A 79 -3.92 -6.05 12.56
C VAL A 79 -4.89 -6.62 11.53
N PHE A 80 -5.70 -7.62 11.90
CA PHE A 80 -6.73 -8.17 11.04
C PHE A 80 -7.76 -7.13 10.65
N ASP A 81 -8.26 -6.36 11.62
CA ASP A 81 -9.23 -5.28 11.40
C ASP A 81 -8.63 -4.22 10.49
N ARG A 82 -7.41 -3.75 10.79
CA ARG A 82 -6.69 -2.78 9.95
C ARG A 82 -6.50 -3.27 8.51
N MET A 83 -6.17 -4.54 8.32
CA MET A 83 -6.02 -5.12 6.99
C MET A 83 -7.36 -5.25 6.27
N THR A 84 -8.44 -5.58 6.98
CA THR A 84 -9.81 -5.64 6.45
C THR A 84 -10.27 -4.24 6.02
N GLU A 85 -10.07 -3.23 6.86
CA GLU A 85 -10.36 -1.83 6.53
C GLU A 85 -9.57 -1.35 5.30
N LEU A 86 -8.30 -1.75 5.18
CA LEU A 86 -7.49 -1.40 4.00
C LEU A 86 -7.94 -2.14 2.73
N GLU A 87 -8.52 -3.32 2.86
CA GLU A 87 -9.14 -4.07 1.77
C GLU A 87 -10.49 -3.44 1.36
N GLU A 88 -11.33 -3.09 2.33
CA GLU A 88 -12.65 -2.47 2.14
C GLU A 88 -12.56 -1.01 1.67
N GLY A 89 -11.59 -0.27 2.18
CA GLY A 89 -11.32 1.13 1.82
C GLY A 89 -10.53 1.29 0.52
N ARG A 90 -10.03 0.21 -0.07
CA ARG A 90 -9.55 0.25 -1.46
C ARG A 90 -10.76 0.07 -2.39
N PRO A 91 -11.08 1.07 -3.24
CA PRO A 91 -11.97 0.87 -4.38
C PRO A 91 -11.25 0.03 -5.46
N ASN A 92 -10.78 -1.17 -5.10
CA ASN A 92 -10.11 -2.11 -6.00
C ASN A 92 -11.03 -3.22 -6.49
N THR A 93 -12.32 -3.17 -6.18
CA THR A 93 -13.30 -3.62 -7.16
C THR A 93 -13.41 -2.50 -8.18
N PRO A 94 -12.79 -2.61 -9.38
CA PRO A 94 -13.27 -1.80 -10.49
C PRO A 94 -14.79 -1.92 -10.50
N THR A 95 -15.49 -0.80 -10.55
CA THR A 95 -16.94 -0.81 -10.77
C THR A 95 -17.15 -1.35 -12.18
N ILE A 96 -17.09 -2.68 -12.31
CA ILE A 96 -17.29 -3.36 -13.57
C ILE A 96 -18.80 -3.32 -13.77
N PRO A 97 -19.28 -2.57 -14.78
CA PRO A 97 -20.70 -2.51 -15.07
C PRO A 97 -21.20 -3.94 -15.30
N GLN A 98 -22.22 -4.35 -14.54
CA GLN A 98 -22.78 -5.70 -14.61
C GLN A 98 -23.79 -5.84 -15.75
N SER A 99 -24.15 -4.72 -16.39
CA SER A 99 -25.12 -4.66 -17.48
C SER A 99 -24.63 -3.76 -18.63
N LEU A 100 -25.08 -4.08 -19.85
CA LEU A 100 -24.77 -3.30 -21.05
C LEU A 100 -25.16 -1.80 -20.92
N PRO A 101 -26.34 -1.43 -20.37
CA PRO A 101 -26.69 -0.02 -20.17
C PRO A 101 -25.74 0.71 -19.22
N GLU A 102 -25.31 0.05 -18.14
CA GLU A 102 -24.37 0.61 -17.17
C GLU A 102 -22.99 0.83 -17.81
N ALA A 103 -22.55 -0.10 -18.66
CA ALA A 103 -21.29 0.02 -19.39
C ALA A 103 -21.30 1.19 -20.38
N LEU A 104 -22.40 1.38 -21.10
CA LEU A 104 -22.54 2.50 -22.03
C LEU A 104 -22.58 3.85 -21.32
N ARG A 105 -23.21 3.93 -20.14
CA ARG A 105 -23.21 5.16 -19.33
C ARG A 105 -21.81 5.49 -18.83
N LEU A 106 -21.11 4.51 -18.27
CA LEU A 106 -19.73 4.70 -17.82
C LEU A 106 -18.80 5.11 -18.97
N ALA A 107 -18.96 4.52 -20.16
CA ALA A 107 -18.19 4.88 -21.35
C ALA A 107 -18.46 6.32 -21.81
N ALA A 108 -19.71 6.79 -21.74
CA ALA A 108 -20.06 8.16 -22.04
C ALA A 108 -19.40 9.15 -21.05
N ASP A 109 -19.51 8.87 -19.75
CA ASP A 109 -18.91 9.71 -18.70
C ASP A 109 -17.38 9.81 -18.87
N LEU A 110 -16.72 8.69 -19.18
CA LEU A 110 -15.27 8.64 -19.44
C LEU A 110 -14.89 9.40 -20.71
N ALA A 111 -15.69 9.32 -21.79
CA ALA A 111 -15.44 10.05 -23.02
C ALA A 111 -15.53 11.57 -22.79
N GLU A 112 -16.50 12.03 -22.01
CA GLU A 112 -16.60 13.45 -21.63
C GLU A 112 -15.41 13.91 -20.77
N GLN A 113 -15.01 13.11 -19.78
CA GLN A 113 -13.85 13.41 -18.94
C GLN A 113 -12.57 13.50 -19.75
N ASN A 114 -12.34 12.57 -20.68
CA ASN A 114 -11.17 12.58 -21.57
C ASN A 114 -11.18 13.83 -22.48
N GLY A 115 -12.33 14.23 -23.01
CA GLY A 115 -12.46 15.46 -23.78
C GLY A 115 -12.12 16.70 -22.96
N LYS A 116 -12.62 16.79 -21.71
CA LYS A 116 -12.30 17.88 -20.77
C LYS A 116 -10.81 17.90 -20.41
N GLN A 117 -10.21 16.73 -20.18
CA GLN A 117 -8.77 16.62 -19.91
C GLN A 117 -7.93 17.03 -21.12
N ALA A 118 -8.31 16.63 -22.34
CA ALA A 118 -7.61 17.05 -23.56
C ALA A 118 -7.65 18.58 -23.74
N LEU A 119 -8.80 19.21 -23.49
CA LEU A 119 -8.94 20.66 -23.51
C LEU A 119 -8.07 21.34 -22.44
N LEU A 120 -7.99 20.79 -21.24
CA LEU A 120 -7.11 21.31 -20.18
C LEU A 120 -5.64 21.18 -20.54
N ILE A 121 -5.21 20.06 -21.13
CA ILE A 121 -3.84 19.84 -21.61
C ILE A 121 -3.50 20.85 -22.72
N GLU A 122 -4.45 21.13 -23.61
CA GLU A 122 -4.29 22.11 -24.67
C GLU A 122 -4.21 23.55 -24.14
N GLN A 123 -4.99 23.90 -23.12
CA GLN A 123 -4.91 25.19 -22.43
C GLN A 123 -3.64 25.34 -21.57
N GLN A 124 -3.10 24.23 -21.06
CA GLN A 124 -1.88 24.19 -20.26
C GLN A 124 -0.60 24.11 -21.12
N LYS A 125 -0.71 23.96 -22.44
CA LYS A 125 0.44 24.08 -23.35
C LYS A 125 0.95 25.53 -23.28
N PRO A 126 2.13 25.80 -22.70
CA PRO A 126 2.61 27.16 -22.56
C PRO A 126 3.00 27.76 -23.92
N ALA A 127 2.65 29.02 -24.12
CA ALA A 127 3.31 29.88 -25.09
C ALA A 127 4.73 30.20 -24.58
N SER A 128 5.66 29.26 -24.77
CA SER A 128 7.10 29.49 -24.59
C SER A 128 7.88 28.96 -25.79
N VAL A 129 7.55 29.48 -26.97
CA VAL A 129 8.53 29.64 -28.05
C VAL A 129 8.92 31.11 -28.08
N SER A 130 10.00 31.46 -27.41
CA SER A 130 10.98 32.48 -27.86
C SER A 130 11.75 33.00 -26.67
N GLN A 131 12.99 32.54 -26.58
CA GLN A 131 14.20 33.32 -26.31
C GLN A 131 15.20 32.34 -25.75
N PHE A 132 16.06 31.79 -26.61
CA PHE A 132 17.48 31.54 -26.31
C PHE A 132 18.16 31.11 -27.63
N HIS A 133 18.64 32.12 -28.34
CA HIS A 133 19.85 32.11 -29.19
C HIS A 133 20.52 33.48 -28.95
N PRO A 134 21.84 33.64 -29.16
CA PRO A 134 22.79 32.73 -29.80
C PRO A 134 23.81 32.10 -28.85
#